data_AF-A0A497GEC0-F1
#
_entry.id   AF-A0A497GEC0-F1
#
_cell.length_a   1.000
_cell.length_b   1.000
_cell.length_c   1.000
_cell.angle_alpha   90.00
_cell.angle_beta   90.00
_cell.angle_gamma   90.00
#
_symmetry.space_group_name_H-M   'P 1'
#
loop_
_entity.id
_entity.type
_entity.pdbx_description
1 polymer ?
#
loop_
_entity_poly.entity_id
_entity_poly.type
_entity_poly.pdbx_seq_one_letter_code
_entity_poly.pdbx_strand_id
1 'polypeptide(L)'
;MRPLMIVTAILLTTTIASALPLTLSAYGGIALEGAIVEVEKLDGTVIRTRVGHDGALVVREVPLGILRVRIVSWKGVPVGYECTVTPHNSSIIVPNIYPLRVSVVGSRGQGLAGASVKIFYGDILVETGSTDEAGVYSTLLPSGTYTVRAEYGERSAEESIRLDEAHELRIQLDIFAIVGGYPLSTSELIGMLTAAALIPLVLYIIAYEYTIWRKKRIIRATVREK
;
A
#
# COMPACT_ATOMS: atom_id res chain seq x y z
N MET A 1 4.25 58.40 -63.43
CA MET A 1 4.55 56.96 -63.25
C MET A 1 5.10 56.78 -61.84
N ARG A 2 4.47 55.92 -61.02
CA ARG A 2 4.65 55.83 -59.55
C ARG A 2 5.91 55.04 -59.16
N PRO A 3 6.61 55.38 -58.05
CA PRO A 3 7.70 54.56 -57.54
C PRO A 3 7.15 53.38 -56.73
N LEU A 4 7.73 52.20 -56.95
CA LEU A 4 7.40 50.94 -56.30
C LEU A 4 8.16 50.85 -54.97
N MET A 5 7.48 51.03 -53.83
CA MET A 5 8.04 50.71 -52.52
C MET A 5 7.95 49.22 -52.27
N ILE A 6 9.10 48.57 -52.07
CA ILE A 6 9.19 47.19 -51.61
C ILE A 6 9.12 47.23 -50.08
N VAL A 7 8.03 46.72 -49.52
CA VAL A 7 7.87 46.52 -48.07
C VAL A 7 8.30 45.08 -47.77
N THR A 8 9.46 44.93 -47.14
CA THR A 8 9.96 43.64 -46.67
C THR A 8 9.36 43.36 -45.30
N ALA A 9 8.37 42.47 -45.24
CA ALA A 9 7.81 42.00 -43.98
C ALA A 9 8.79 41.01 -43.33
N ILE A 10 9.43 41.43 -42.23
CA ILE A 10 10.23 40.54 -41.37
C ILE A 10 9.25 39.77 -40.50
N LEU A 11 9.00 38.51 -40.87
CA LEU A 11 8.19 37.58 -40.08
C LEU A 11 9.04 37.11 -38.89
N LEU A 12 8.81 37.70 -37.71
CA LEU A 12 9.45 37.28 -36.46
C LEU A 12 8.79 35.97 -36.01
N THR A 13 9.32 34.84 -36.47
CA THR A 13 8.91 33.53 -35.97
C THR A 13 9.51 33.37 -34.57
N THR A 14 8.72 33.62 -33.53
CA THR A 14 9.06 33.23 -32.17
C THR A 14 9.12 31.71 -32.13
N THR A 15 10.32 31.14 -32.15
CA THR A 15 10.53 29.73 -31.84
C THR A 15 10.16 29.55 -30.37
N ILE A 16 8.95 29.06 -30.13
CA ILE A 16 8.59 28.53 -28.82
C ILE A 16 9.46 27.27 -28.66
N ALA A 17 10.61 27.42 -28.01
CA ALA A 17 11.44 26.29 -27.63
C ALA A 17 10.57 25.42 -26.72
N SER A 18 10.10 24.29 -27.26
CA SER A 18 9.38 23.29 -26.50
C SER A 18 10.36 22.73 -25.48
N ALA A 19 10.26 23.17 -24.22
CA ALA A 19 11.04 22.60 -23.15
C ALA A 19 10.69 21.11 -23.05
N LEU A 20 11.70 20.24 -23.05
CA LEU A 20 11.53 18.82 -22.74
C LEU A 20 10.86 18.71 -21.36
N PRO A 21 9.87 17.82 -21.19
CA PRO A 21 9.24 17.62 -19.90
C PRO A 21 10.29 17.19 -18.87
N LEU A 22 10.20 17.74 -17.67
CA LEU A 22 11.04 17.32 -16.55
C LEU A 22 10.50 16.00 -16.00
N THR A 23 11.33 14.96 -15.89
CA THR A 23 10.92 13.67 -15.32
C THR A 23 11.46 13.51 -13.91
N LEU A 24 10.57 13.22 -12.96
CA LEU A 24 10.90 13.01 -11.56
C LEU A 24 10.64 11.56 -11.17
N SER A 25 11.69 10.86 -10.73
CA SER A 25 11.64 9.44 -10.39
C SER A 25 12.35 9.13 -9.08
N ALA A 26 11.94 8.05 -8.43
CA ALA A 26 12.66 7.42 -7.34
C ALA A 26 13.72 6.43 -7.87
N TYR A 27 14.44 5.78 -6.94
CA TYR A 27 15.28 4.63 -7.28
C TYR A 27 14.52 3.58 -8.10
N GLY A 28 15.17 3.02 -9.13
CA GLY A 28 14.55 2.05 -10.03
C GLY A 28 13.69 2.66 -11.14
N GLY A 29 13.67 4.00 -11.28
CA GLY A 29 12.95 4.70 -12.35
C GLY A 29 11.44 4.82 -12.13
N ILE A 30 10.97 4.53 -10.92
CA ILE A 30 9.55 4.65 -10.56
C ILE A 30 9.16 6.12 -10.51
N ALA A 31 8.15 6.51 -11.29
CA ALA A 31 7.66 7.88 -11.37
C ALA A 31 7.13 8.38 -10.02
N LEU A 32 7.45 9.62 -9.67
CA LEU A 32 6.90 10.31 -8.49
C LEU A 32 5.56 10.96 -8.79
N GLU A 33 4.64 10.18 -9.36
CA GLU A 33 3.29 10.64 -9.65
C GLU A 33 2.67 11.28 -8.40
N GLY A 34 2.03 12.43 -8.59
CA GLY A 34 1.32 13.10 -7.51
C GLY A 34 2.19 13.85 -6.50
N ALA A 35 3.53 13.83 -6.65
CA ALA A 35 4.41 14.61 -5.80
C ALA A 35 4.11 16.11 -5.92
N ILE A 36 4.13 16.80 -4.79
CA ILE A 36 4.00 18.26 -4.72
C ILE A 36 5.39 18.86 -4.89
N VAL A 37 5.53 19.71 -5.90
CA VAL A 37 6.79 20.34 -6.26
C VAL A 37 6.62 21.85 -6.35
N GLU A 38 7.66 22.56 -5.93
CA GLU A 38 7.81 24.00 -6.10
C GLU A 38 8.94 24.23 -7.09
N VAL A 39 8.65 24.97 -8.15
CA VAL A 39 9.60 25.32 -9.20
C VAL A 39 9.84 26.81 -9.16
N GLU A 40 11.08 27.21 -8.92
CA GLU A 40 11.51 28.60 -9.00
C GLU A 40 12.27 28.83 -10.32
N LYS A 41 11.78 29.79 -11.10
CA LYS A 41 12.42 30.26 -12.33
C LYS A 41 13.51 31.29 -12.00
N LEU A 42 14.40 31.55 -12.96
CA LEU A 42 15.44 32.58 -12.82
C LEU A 42 14.91 34.01 -12.59
N ASP A 43 13.67 34.29 -12.98
CA ASP A 43 13.01 35.58 -12.74
C ASP A 43 12.44 35.72 -11.31
N GLY A 44 12.62 34.70 -10.46
CA GLY A 44 12.09 34.64 -9.10
C GLY A 44 10.65 34.15 -9.01
N THR A 45 9.99 33.84 -10.13
CA THR A 45 8.64 33.27 -10.12
C THR A 45 8.65 31.87 -9.54
N VAL A 46 7.84 31.65 -8.49
CA VAL A 46 7.65 30.34 -7.87
C VAL A 46 6.31 29.76 -8.30
N ILE A 47 6.34 28.55 -8.84
CA ILE A 47 5.15 27.80 -9.27
C ILE A 47 5.06 26.54 -8.42
N ARG A 48 3.97 26.40 -7.67
CA ARG A 48 3.64 25.17 -6.96
C ARG A 48 2.71 24.32 -7.80
N THR A 49 3.07 23.07 -8.03
CA THR A 49 2.32 22.16 -8.90
C THR A 49 2.52 20.71 -8.48
N ARG A 50 1.84 19.80 -9.19
CA ARG A 50 1.88 18.36 -8.96
C ARG A 50 2.48 17.65 -10.17
N VAL A 51 3.24 16.60 -9.94
CA VAL A 51 3.77 15.72 -10.99
C VAL A 51 2.64 14.93 -11.65
N GLY A 52 2.66 14.86 -12.99
CA GLY A 52 1.68 14.14 -13.79
C GLY A 52 1.76 12.61 -13.62
N HIS A 53 0.78 11.92 -14.21
CA HIS A 53 0.65 10.45 -14.16
C HIS A 53 1.85 9.71 -14.79
N ASP A 54 2.48 10.33 -15.79
CA ASP A 54 3.67 9.86 -16.48
C ASP A 54 4.99 10.20 -15.75
N GLY A 55 4.91 10.78 -14.54
CA GLY A 55 6.09 11.28 -13.83
C GLY A 55 6.66 12.57 -14.43
N ALA A 56 5.97 13.15 -15.42
CA ALA A 56 6.41 14.36 -16.10
C ALA A 56 5.87 15.62 -15.43
N LEU A 57 6.69 16.67 -15.50
CA LEU A 57 6.37 18.01 -15.07
C LEU A 57 6.60 18.97 -16.23
N VAL A 58 5.53 19.64 -16.66
CA VAL A 58 5.58 20.63 -17.74
C VAL A 58 5.63 22.02 -17.15
N VAL A 59 6.76 22.71 -17.35
CA VAL A 59 6.95 24.11 -16.94
C VAL A 59 7.11 24.95 -18.19
N ARG A 60 6.23 25.95 -18.35
CA ARG A 60 6.26 26.85 -19.51
C ARG A 60 7.09 28.08 -19.22
N GLU A 61 7.67 28.65 -20.28
CA GLU A 61 8.42 29.92 -20.23
C GLU A 61 9.55 29.86 -19.20
N VAL A 62 10.56 29.05 -19.48
CA VAL A 62 11.74 28.89 -18.62
C VAL A 62 12.91 29.66 -19.26
N PRO A 63 13.23 30.88 -18.79
CA PRO A 63 14.39 31.60 -19.28
C PRO A 63 15.66 30.75 -19.12
N LEU A 64 16.45 30.63 -20.20
CA LEU A 64 17.67 29.82 -20.26
C LEU A 64 17.48 28.31 -19.99
N GLY A 65 16.24 27.85 -19.80
CA GLY A 65 15.96 26.46 -19.43
C GLY A 65 16.45 26.06 -18.04
N ILE A 66 16.82 27.02 -17.18
CA ILE A 66 17.33 26.77 -15.82
C ILE A 66 16.22 27.02 -14.81
N LEU A 67 16.04 26.08 -13.88
CA LEU A 67 15.02 26.15 -12.83
C LEU A 67 15.50 25.46 -11.55
N ARG A 68 15.15 26.00 -10.38
CA ARG A 68 15.31 25.30 -9.10
C ARG A 68 14.03 24.53 -8.82
N VAL A 69 14.14 23.24 -8.55
CA VAL A 69 13.00 22.38 -8.22
C VAL A 69 13.17 21.88 -6.80
N ARG A 70 12.17 22.14 -5.99
CA ARG A 70 12.02 21.61 -4.64
C ARG A 70 10.86 20.61 -4.61
N ILE A 71 11.14 19.38 -4.22
CA ILE A 71 10.13 18.36 -3.96
C ILE A 71 9.67 18.55 -2.52
N VAL A 72 8.47 19.11 -2.36
CA VAL A 72 7.90 19.44 -1.06
C VAL A 72 7.47 18.16 -0.35
N SER A 73 6.65 17.35 -1.01
CA SER A 73 6.10 16.11 -0.42
C SER A 73 5.69 15.11 -1.48
N TRP A 74 5.74 13.82 -1.15
CA TRP A 74 5.21 12.74 -1.98
C TRP A 74 4.39 11.78 -1.13
N LYS A 75 3.23 11.34 -1.64
CA LYS A 75 2.22 10.58 -0.88
C LYS A 75 1.81 11.23 0.46
N GLY A 76 1.88 12.55 0.55
CA GLY A 76 1.61 13.30 1.79
C GLY A 76 2.76 13.35 2.79
N VAL A 77 3.90 12.72 2.51
CA VAL A 77 5.09 12.73 3.37
C VAL A 77 6.09 13.79 2.89
N PRO A 78 6.63 14.64 3.79
CA PRO A 78 7.66 15.62 3.43
C PRO A 78 8.92 14.95 2.86
N VAL A 79 9.43 15.49 1.75
CA VAL A 79 10.70 15.03 1.14
C VAL A 79 11.80 16.07 1.33
N GLY A 80 11.49 17.34 1.04
CA GLY A 80 12.42 18.46 1.24
C GLY A 80 13.67 18.43 0.35
N TYR A 81 13.64 17.72 -0.78
CA TYR A 81 14.77 17.65 -1.71
C TYR A 81 14.75 18.85 -2.66
N GLU A 82 15.92 19.47 -2.89
CA GLU A 82 16.06 20.61 -3.80
C GLU A 82 17.22 20.38 -4.78
N CYS A 83 17.01 20.76 -6.04
CA CYS A 83 17.99 20.59 -7.10
C CYS A 83 17.85 21.68 -8.18
N THR A 84 18.93 21.91 -8.94
CA THR A 84 18.91 22.80 -10.11
C THR A 84 18.84 21.96 -11.38
N VAL A 85 17.87 22.28 -12.22
CA VAL A 85 17.61 21.64 -13.51
C VAL A 85 18.00 22.59 -14.61
N THR A 86 18.56 22.02 -15.66
CA THR A 86 18.99 22.63 -16.90
C THR A 86 18.49 21.76 -18.06
N PRO A 87 18.55 22.24 -19.31
CA PRO A 87 18.17 21.43 -20.47
C PRO A 87 18.98 20.13 -20.64
N HIS A 88 20.14 20.03 -19.97
CA HIS A 88 21.02 18.84 -20.04
C HIS A 88 20.75 17.80 -18.94
N ASN A 89 19.96 18.13 -17.91
CA ASN A 89 19.63 17.25 -16.79
C ASN A 89 18.13 17.30 -16.45
N SER A 90 17.27 17.11 -17.46
CA SER A 90 15.81 17.10 -17.30
C SER A 90 15.25 15.83 -16.64
N SER A 91 16.10 14.84 -16.33
CA SER A 91 15.72 13.64 -15.59
C SER A 91 16.38 13.65 -14.22
N ILE A 92 15.55 13.63 -13.16
CA ILE A 92 16.01 13.72 -11.77
C ILE A 92 15.60 12.47 -11.03
N ILE A 93 16.57 11.90 -10.33
CA ILE A 93 16.36 10.84 -9.35
C ILE A 93 16.34 11.49 -7.97
N VAL A 94 15.20 11.41 -7.29
CA VAL A 94 15.03 11.99 -5.96
C VAL A 94 15.60 11.03 -4.92
N PRO A 95 16.56 11.47 -4.09
CA PRO A 95 17.16 10.65 -3.04
C PRO A 95 16.19 10.45 -1.86
N ASN A 96 16.57 9.63 -0.89
CA ASN A 96 15.83 9.39 0.35
C ASN A 96 14.41 8.84 0.13
N ILE A 97 14.24 8.04 -0.93
CA ILE A 97 13.04 7.26 -1.18
C ILE A 97 13.46 5.79 -1.22
N TYR A 98 12.91 5.00 -0.31
CA TYR A 98 13.37 3.64 -0.04
C TYR A 98 12.26 2.61 -0.25
N PRO A 99 12.63 1.39 -0.69
CA PRO A 99 11.68 0.29 -0.78
C PRO A 99 11.36 -0.26 0.62
N LEU A 100 10.06 -0.41 0.87
CA LEU A 100 9.51 -1.12 2.01
C LEU A 100 8.81 -2.38 1.49
N ARG A 101 9.27 -3.53 1.94
CA ARG A 101 8.64 -4.83 1.69
C ARG A 101 7.98 -5.32 2.98
N VAL A 102 6.66 -5.44 2.98
CA VAL A 102 5.86 -5.92 4.11
C VAL A 102 5.42 -7.35 3.83
N SER A 103 5.88 -8.29 4.65
CA SER A 103 5.46 -9.69 4.62
C SER A 103 4.43 -9.93 5.72
N VAL A 104 3.18 -10.19 5.34
CA VAL A 104 2.11 -10.53 6.26
C VAL A 104 1.96 -12.04 6.33
N VAL A 105 2.20 -12.60 7.50
CA VAL A 105 2.23 -14.06 7.70
C VAL A 105 1.29 -14.50 8.81
N GLY A 106 0.82 -15.74 8.76
CA GLY A 106 0.07 -16.37 9.85
C GLY A 106 0.98 -17.05 10.89
N SER A 107 0.37 -17.71 11.86
CA SER A 107 1.04 -18.33 13.02
C SER A 107 2.02 -19.44 12.65
N ARG A 108 1.93 -20.02 11.45
CA ARG A 108 2.87 -21.04 10.94
C ARG A 108 3.91 -20.46 9.99
N GLY A 109 3.98 -19.14 9.87
CA GLY A 109 4.83 -18.44 8.90
C GLY A 109 4.34 -18.53 7.45
N GLN A 110 3.11 -19.00 7.21
CA GLN A 110 2.51 -19.00 5.89
C GLN A 110 2.14 -17.58 5.47
N GLY A 111 2.43 -17.20 4.23
CA GLY A 111 2.00 -15.93 3.65
C GLY A 111 0.48 -15.82 3.62
N LEU A 112 -0.05 -14.64 3.94
CA LEU A 112 -1.49 -14.36 3.90
C LEU A 112 -1.80 -13.49 2.68
N ALA A 113 -2.29 -14.12 1.62
CA ALA A 113 -2.63 -13.44 0.37
C ALA A 113 -3.92 -12.63 0.48
N GLY A 114 -3.91 -11.38 0.00
CA GLY A 114 -5.05 -10.46 0.10
C GLY A 114 -5.20 -9.79 1.46
N ALA A 115 -4.20 -9.86 2.34
CA ALA A 115 -4.14 -9.06 3.56
C ALA A 115 -4.07 -7.57 3.22
N SER A 116 -4.87 -6.74 3.88
CA SER A 116 -4.84 -5.29 3.71
C SER A 116 -3.66 -4.71 4.50
N VAL A 117 -2.78 -3.98 3.83
CA VAL A 117 -1.67 -3.25 4.44
C VAL A 117 -1.97 -1.77 4.37
N LYS A 118 -2.03 -1.09 5.52
CA LYS A 118 -2.23 0.35 5.66
C LYS A 118 -0.97 0.95 6.26
N ILE A 119 -0.44 1.99 5.63
CA ILE A 119 0.81 2.62 6.06
C ILE A 119 0.50 4.06 6.45
N PHE A 120 0.90 4.42 7.67
CA PHE A 120 0.66 5.72 8.27
C PHE A 120 1.98 6.45 8.51
N TYR A 121 1.98 7.76 8.29
CA TYR A 121 3.04 8.67 8.70
C TYR A 121 2.44 9.63 9.74
N GLY A 122 2.76 9.38 11.02
CA GLY A 122 1.97 9.95 12.12
C GLY A 122 0.50 9.49 12.01
N ASP A 123 -0.43 10.43 11.98
CA ASP A 123 -1.87 10.15 11.84
C ASP A 123 -2.37 10.13 10.38
N ILE A 124 -1.49 10.34 9.41
CA ILE A 124 -1.85 10.45 7.99
C ILE A 124 -1.74 9.07 7.34
N LEU A 125 -2.84 8.59 6.76
CA LEU A 125 -2.81 7.41 5.88
C LEU A 125 -2.08 7.78 4.58
N VAL A 126 -0.90 7.22 4.39
CA VAL A 126 -0.02 7.46 3.24
C VAL A 126 -0.37 6.54 2.08
N GLU A 127 -0.63 5.27 2.40
CA GLU A 127 -0.86 4.26 1.38
C GLU A 127 -1.69 3.09 1.92
N THR A 128 -2.40 2.44 1.00
CA THR A 128 -3.11 1.18 1.24
C THR A 128 -2.86 0.25 0.07
N GLY A 129 -2.61 -1.01 0.38
CA GLY A 129 -2.45 -2.08 -0.61
C GLY A 129 -2.90 -3.42 -0.08
N SER A 130 -2.85 -4.43 -0.94
CA SER A 130 -3.12 -5.82 -0.60
C SER A 130 -1.88 -6.67 -0.88
N THR A 131 -1.62 -7.65 -0.03
CA THR A 131 -0.55 -8.63 -0.26
C THR A 131 -0.83 -9.55 -1.45
N ASP A 132 0.24 -9.98 -2.11
CA ASP A 132 0.23 -10.96 -3.19
C ASP A 132 0.02 -12.41 -2.71
N GLU A 133 0.11 -13.38 -3.61
CA GLU A 133 -0.01 -14.81 -3.29
C GLU A 133 1.01 -15.32 -2.26
N ALA A 134 2.17 -14.68 -2.17
CA ALA A 134 3.21 -15.01 -1.19
C ALA A 134 2.98 -14.30 0.16
N GLY A 135 1.95 -13.47 0.29
CA GLY A 135 1.70 -12.66 1.48
C GLY A 135 2.57 -11.42 1.55
N VAL A 136 3.10 -10.93 0.43
CA VAL A 136 4.03 -9.80 0.38
C VAL A 136 3.37 -8.59 -0.29
N TYR A 137 3.59 -7.42 0.30
CA TYR A 137 3.28 -6.13 -0.28
C TYR A 137 4.56 -5.29 -0.38
N SER A 138 4.81 -4.62 -1.51
CA SER A 138 6.00 -3.81 -1.71
C SER A 138 5.62 -2.41 -2.17
N THR A 139 6.25 -1.38 -1.60
CA THR A 139 6.05 0.01 -1.98
C THR A 139 7.33 0.84 -1.82
N LEU A 140 7.36 2.02 -2.43
CA LEU A 140 8.37 3.05 -2.21
C LEU A 140 7.77 4.16 -1.35
N LEU A 141 8.54 4.58 -0.34
CA LEU A 141 8.17 5.67 0.56
C LEU A 141 9.36 6.59 0.82
N PRO A 142 9.13 7.90 1.03
CA PRO A 142 10.18 8.80 1.53
C PRO A 142 10.75 8.33 2.86
N SER A 143 11.96 8.75 3.20
CA SER A 143 12.54 8.47 4.50
C SER A 143 11.67 9.05 5.63
N GLY A 144 11.50 8.30 6.71
CA GLY A 144 10.54 8.68 7.73
C GLY A 144 10.30 7.60 8.78
N THR A 145 9.45 7.91 9.74
CA THR A 145 8.94 6.93 10.70
C THR A 145 7.49 6.62 10.32
N TYR A 146 7.22 5.34 10.12
CA TYR A 146 5.94 4.84 9.66
C TYR A 146 5.36 3.85 10.63
N THR A 147 4.04 3.81 10.65
CA THR A 147 3.28 2.80 11.36
C THR A 147 2.54 1.96 10.34
N VAL A 148 2.86 0.68 10.27
CA VAL A 148 2.33 -0.26 9.29
C VAL A 148 1.33 -1.16 10.00
N ARG A 149 0.07 -1.11 9.54
CA ARG A 149 -1.00 -1.97 10.03
C ARG A 149 -1.34 -3.00 8.96
N ALA A 150 -1.27 -4.28 9.33
CA ALA A 150 -1.74 -5.38 8.50
C ALA A 150 -3.06 -5.91 9.07
N GLU A 151 -4.03 -6.16 8.18
CA GLU A 151 -5.36 -6.63 8.52
C GLU A 151 -5.74 -7.82 7.62
N TYR A 152 -6.29 -8.87 8.21
CA TYR A 152 -6.83 -10.03 7.49
C TYR A 152 -8.11 -10.53 8.19
N GLY A 153 -9.27 -10.30 7.57
CA GLY A 153 -10.56 -10.51 8.24
C GLY A 153 -10.67 -9.61 9.47
N GLU A 154 -10.96 -10.21 10.63
CA GLU A 154 -11.06 -9.50 11.91
C GLU A 154 -9.73 -9.40 12.67
N ARG A 155 -8.63 -9.94 12.11
CA ARG A 155 -7.33 -9.92 12.77
C ARG A 155 -6.46 -8.79 12.23
N SER A 156 -5.84 -8.06 13.14
CA SER A 156 -4.95 -6.97 12.81
C SER A 156 -3.72 -6.95 13.72
N ALA A 157 -2.59 -6.55 13.17
CA ALA A 157 -1.38 -6.23 13.91
C ALA A 157 -0.76 -4.96 13.33
N GLU A 158 0.01 -4.26 14.16
CA GLU A 158 0.60 -2.98 13.83
C GLU A 158 2.04 -2.94 14.32
N GLU A 159 2.93 -2.38 13.51
CA GLU A 159 4.34 -2.24 13.82
C GLU A 159 4.86 -0.89 13.34
N SER A 160 5.67 -0.24 14.17
CA SER A 160 6.28 1.04 13.85
C SER A 160 7.73 0.82 13.41
N ILE A 161 8.09 1.40 12.28
CA ILE A 161 9.41 1.29 11.67
C ILE A 161 9.99 2.67 11.35
N ARG A 162 11.32 2.75 11.38
CA ARG A 162 12.06 3.87 10.81
C ARG A 162 12.63 3.43 9.48
N LEU A 163 12.30 4.16 8.42
CA LEU A 163 12.73 3.88 7.05
C LEU A 163 13.79 4.91 6.64
N ASP A 164 15.05 4.49 6.65
CA ASP A 164 16.23 5.23 6.20
C ASP A 164 17.06 4.44 5.18
N GLU A 165 16.69 3.19 4.92
CA GLU A 165 17.21 2.35 3.85
C GLU A 165 16.15 1.33 3.40
N ALA A 166 16.50 0.45 2.47
CA ALA A 166 15.63 -0.64 2.06
C ALA A 166 15.30 -1.53 3.28
N HIS A 167 14.02 -1.76 3.55
CA HIS A 167 13.60 -2.48 4.75
C HIS A 167 12.57 -3.58 4.46
N GLU A 168 12.76 -4.73 5.11
CA GLU A 168 11.82 -5.85 5.08
C GLU A 168 11.15 -5.98 6.46
N LEU A 169 9.84 -5.69 6.50
CA LEU A 169 9.02 -5.79 7.69
C LEU A 169 8.21 -7.09 7.66
N ARG A 170 8.18 -7.84 8.76
CA ARG A 170 7.40 -9.07 8.86
C ARG A 170 6.35 -8.95 9.97
N ILE A 171 5.09 -8.85 9.58
CA ILE A 171 3.95 -8.77 10.50
C ILE A 171 3.28 -10.13 10.59
N GLN A 172 3.22 -10.69 11.80
CA GLN A 172 2.55 -11.97 12.06
C GLN A 172 1.16 -11.78 12.67
N LEU A 173 0.15 -12.35 12.03
CA LEU A 173 -1.23 -12.43 12.52
C LEU A 173 -1.49 -13.79 13.15
N ASP A 174 -2.36 -13.85 14.17
CA ASP A 174 -2.76 -15.12 14.80
C ASP A 174 -3.77 -15.89 13.92
N ILE A 175 -3.30 -16.35 12.76
CA ILE A 175 -4.06 -17.13 11.79
C ILE A 175 -3.30 -18.42 11.55
N PHE A 176 -3.87 -19.53 11.97
CA PHE A 176 -3.27 -20.85 11.80
C PHE A 176 -3.67 -21.49 10.47
N ALA A 177 -4.93 -21.38 10.08
CA ALA A 177 -5.46 -21.93 8.85
C ALA A 177 -6.65 -21.10 8.32
N ILE A 178 -6.87 -21.14 7.01
CA ILE A 178 -8.07 -20.55 6.40
C ILE A 178 -8.93 -21.72 5.90
N VAL A 179 -10.13 -21.89 6.45
CA VAL A 179 -11.04 -22.97 6.11
C VAL A 179 -12.36 -22.37 5.64
N GLY A 180 -12.74 -22.63 4.40
CA GLY A 180 -13.97 -22.07 3.81
C GLY A 180 -13.98 -20.53 3.76
N GLY A 181 -12.82 -19.88 3.66
CA GLY A 181 -12.67 -18.42 3.68
C GLY A 181 -12.57 -17.80 5.08
N TYR A 182 -12.74 -18.59 6.15
CA TYR A 182 -12.66 -18.09 7.52
C TYR A 182 -11.26 -18.33 8.13
N PRO A 183 -10.59 -17.28 8.62
CA PRO A 183 -9.28 -17.41 9.27
C PRO A 183 -9.43 -17.94 10.70
N LEU A 184 -8.94 -19.15 10.96
CA LEU A 184 -8.97 -19.80 12.27
C LEU A 184 -7.65 -19.61 13.00
N SER A 185 -7.70 -19.24 14.29
CA SER A 185 -6.55 -19.25 15.19
C SER A 185 -6.26 -20.67 15.69
N THR A 186 -5.15 -20.81 16.40
CA THR A 186 -4.78 -22.09 17.01
C THR A 186 -5.79 -22.52 18.08
N SER A 187 -6.26 -21.59 18.91
CA SER A 187 -7.22 -21.89 19.98
C SER A 187 -8.60 -22.23 19.44
N GLU A 188 -9.06 -21.56 18.39
CA GLU A 188 -10.32 -21.86 17.70
C GLU A 188 -10.29 -23.26 17.09
N LEU A 189 -9.19 -23.60 16.40
CA LEU A 189 -9.03 -24.92 15.81
C LEU A 189 -9.00 -26.03 16.88
N ILE A 190 -8.25 -25.84 17.97
CA ILE A 190 -8.23 -26.79 19.08
C ILE A 190 -9.61 -26.91 19.72
N GLY A 191 -10.31 -25.79 19.94
CA GLY A 191 -11.67 -25.77 20.47
C GLY A 191 -12.65 -26.56 19.59
N MET A 192 -12.59 -26.36 18.27
CA MET A 192 -13.40 -27.10 17.30
C MET A 192 -13.10 -28.59 17.31
N LEU A 193 -11.82 -28.99 17.32
CA LEU A 193 -11.43 -30.41 17.40
C LEU A 193 -11.88 -31.05 18.71
N THR A 194 -11.75 -30.33 19.83
CA THR A 194 -12.17 -30.81 21.15
C THR A 194 -13.69 -30.98 21.20
N ALA A 195 -14.45 -30.02 20.68
CA ALA A 195 -15.90 -30.12 20.57
C ALA A 195 -16.32 -31.30 19.68
N ALA A 196 -15.69 -31.47 18.51
CA ALA A 196 -15.97 -32.57 17.60
C ALA A 196 -15.70 -33.95 18.23
N ALA A 197 -14.64 -34.07 19.06
CA ALA A 197 -14.33 -35.30 19.79
C ALA A 197 -15.31 -35.58 20.96
N LEU A 198 -15.86 -34.54 21.59
CA LEU A 198 -16.83 -34.68 22.68
C LEU A 198 -18.24 -35.02 22.20
N ILE A 199 -18.65 -34.57 21.01
CA ILE A 199 -19.98 -34.86 20.44
C ILE A 199 -20.34 -36.36 20.45
N PRO A 200 -19.52 -37.30 19.94
CA PRO A 200 -19.87 -38.72 19.96
C PRO A 200 -19.95 -39.30 21.37
N LEU A 201 -19.12 -38.81 22.31
CA LEU A 201 -19.17 -39.22 23.72
C LEU A 201 -20.49 -38.78 24.36
N VAL A 202 -20.90 -37.53 24.14
CA VAL A 202 -22.18 -37.00 24.63
C VAL A 202 -23.34 -37.76 24.00
N LEU A 203 -23.31 -38.00 22.69
CA LEU A 203 -24.33 -38.80 22.00
C LEU A 203 -24.41 -40.24 22.53
N TYR A 204 -23.26 -40.84 22.86
CA TYR A 204 -23.21 -42.16 23.49
C TYR A 204 -23.86 -42.14 24.87
N ILE A 205 -23.55 -41.15 25.72
CA ILE A 205 -24.16 -41.00 27.05
C ILE A 205 -25.68 -40.82 26.92
N ILE A 206 -26.14 -39.97 26.00
CA ILE A 206 -27.57 -39.77 25.72
C ILE A 206 -28.23 -41.06 25.24
N ALA A 207 -27.61 -41.77 24.29
CA ALA A 207 -28.13 -43.04 23.78
C ALA A 207 -28.18 -44.11 24.88
N TYR A 208 -27.14 -44.17 25.72
CA TYR A 208 -27.07 -45.08 26.85
C TYR A 208 -28.19 -44.82 27.86
N GLU A 209 -28.35 -43.58 28.31
CA GLU A 209 -29.43 -43.19 29.24
C GLU A 209 -30.81 -43.46 28.64
N TYR A 210 -30.99 -43.15 27.36
CA TYR A 210 -32.22 -43.44 26.61
C TYR A 210 -32.54 -44.94 26.59
N THR A 211 -31.55 -45.81 26.36
CA THR A 211 -31.77 -47.26 26.34
C THR A 211 -32.20 -47.80 27.71
N ILE A 212 -31.62 -47.29 28.80
CA ILE A 212 -31.99 -47.68 30.16
C ILE A 212 -33.41 -47.22 30.49
N TRP A 213 -33.72 -45.95 30.21
CA TRP A 213 -35.06 -45.40 30.43
C TRP A 213 -36.13 -46.18 29.66
N ARG A 214 -35.86 -46.53 28.40
CA ARG A 214 -36.76 -47.33 27.57
C ARG A 214 -37.00 -48.72 28.16
N LYS A 215 -35.95 -49.42 28.59
CA LYS A 215 -36.08 -50.74 29.25
C LYS A 215 -36.95 -50.66 30.51
N LYS A 216 -36.73 -49.66 31.37
CA LYS A 216 -37.54 -49.44 32.60
C LYS A 216 -39.02 -49.15 32.30
N ARG A 217 -39.33 -48.50 31.18
CA ARG A 217 -40.72 -48.27 30.75
C ARG A 217 -41.41 -49.55 30.29
N ILE A 218 -40.74 -50.37 29.49
CA ILE A 218 -41.32 -51.61 28.94
C ILE A 218 -41.65 -52.59 30.07
N ILE A 219 -40.73 -52.81 31.01
CA ILE A 219 -40.95 -53.70 32.16
C ILE A 219 -42.19 -53.27 32.97
N ARG A 220 -42.34 -51.96 33.23
CA ARG A 220 -43.51 -51.43 33.95
C ARG A 220 -44.83 -51.63 33.21
N ALA A 221 -44.82 -51.61 31.87
CA ALA A 221 -46.02 -51.89 31.09
C ALA A 221 -46.40 -53.37 31.16
N THR A 222 -45.43 -54.28 31.01
CA THR A 222 -45.67 -55.73 31.04
C THR A 222 -46.10 -56.24 32.42
N VAL A 223 -45.59 -55.66 33.50
CA VAL A 223 -46.01 -56.02 34.88
C VAL A 223 -47.44 -55.56 35.18
N ARG A 224 -47.95 -54.53 34.50
CA ARG A 224 -49.32 -54.02 34.72
C ARG A 224 -50.40 -54.83 33.98
N GLU A 225 -50.02 -55.66 33.01
CA GLU A 225 -50.92 -56.55 32.26
C GLU A 225 -51.06 -57.96 32.87
N LYS A 226 -50.27 -58.29 33.90
CA LYS A 226 -50.40 -59.51 34.70
C LYS A 226 -51.12 -59.24 36.00
#